data_AF-A0A0U5N1A4-F1
#
_entry.id   AF-A0A0U5N1A4-F1
#
_cell.length_a   1.000
_cell.length_b   1.000
_cell.length_c   1.000
_cell.angle_alpha   90.00
_cell.angle_beta   90.00
_cell.angle_gamma   90.00
#
_symmetry.space_group_name_H-M   'P 1'
#
loop_
_entity.id
_entity.type
_entity.pdbx_description
1 polymer ?
#
loop_
_entity_poly.entity_id
_entity_poly.type
_entity_poly.pdbx_seq_one_letter_code
_entity_poly.pdbx_strand_id
1 'polypeptide(L)'
;MCGFGGGGGDGGGDGGARAAEEARQARISEGMRSIDAAFTKFDDPYYSNIRTAYQDYATPQLEDQYSKAKQQLAYALARGGISDSTIAGERQAALQKEYDINRGALVDEALNQEKQARSAVSNERSSLVSQLNASADPAAASAASAAAANNLSLRPTFSPIGQMFTNIAASLAASQPTATDGTGILGQIAKSNLFGSKTATGTGNATAAGSSRIVN
;
A
#
# COMPACT_ATOMS: atom_id res chain seq x y z
N MET A 1 -62.78 39.92 65.46
CA MET A 1 -62.57 40.28 64.05
C MET A 1 -61.81 39.15 63.38
N CYS A 2 -62.49 38.45 62.46
CA CYS A 2 -61.94 37.42 61.58
C CYS A 2 -61.10 38.08 60.47
N GLY A 3 -60.07 37.39 59.98
CA GLY A 3 -59.32 37.83 58.80
C GLY A 3 -58.01 37.05 58.54
N PHE A 4 -58.08 35.72 58.49
CA PHE A 4 -57.12 34.92 57.73
C PHE A 4 -57.43 35.09 56.24
N GLY A 5 -56.43 35.41 55.42
CA GLY A 5 -56.50 35.40 53.96
C GLY A 5 -55.18 35.95 53.41
N GLY A 6 -54.40 35.26 52.59
CA GLY A 6 -54.75 34.20 51.66
C GLY A 6 -54.20 34.60 50.30
N GLY A 7 -53.27 33.82 49.76
CA GLY A 7 -52.79 33.88 48.39
C GLY A 7 -51.46 33.12 48.27
N GLY A 8 -51.35 31.88 47.80
CA GLY A 8 -52.22 31.17 46.86
C GLY A 8 -52.27 31.96 45.55
N GLY A 9 -51.49 31.72 44.52
CA GLY A 9 -50.75 30.54 44.10
C GLY A 9 -50.97 30.49 42.60
N ASP A 10 -49.92 30.60 41.79
CA ASP A 10 -50.04 30.44 40.34
C ASP A 10 -48.86 29.59 39.84
N GLY A 11 -49.09 28.28 39.90
CA GLY A 11 -48.42 27.33 39.03
C GLY A 11 -48.97 27.48 37.61
N GLY A 12 -48.08 27.48 36.62
CA GLY A 12 -48.47 27.57 35.22
C GLY A 12 -47.30 27.77 34.26
N GLY A 13 -46.14 27.18 34.52
CA GLY A 13 -44.94 27.31 33.66
C GLY A 13 -44.78 26.21 32.60
N ASP A 14 -45.58 25.15 32.64
CA ASP A 14 -45.20 23.88 32.00
C ASP A 14 -45.73 23.73 30.56
N GLY A 15 -46.76 24.49 30.16
CA GLY A 15 -47.37 24.40 28.83
C GLY A 15 -46.51 24.99 27.70
N GLY A 16 -45.84 26.12 27.97
CA GLY A 16 -44.95 26.77 27.01
C GLY A 16 -43.61 26.03 26.85
N ALA A 17 -43.10 25.42 27.94
CA ALA A 17 -41.86 24.66 27.91
C ALA A 17 -41.95 23.40 27.05
N ARG A 18 -43.09 22.67 27.10
CA ARG A 18 -43.33 21.48 26.27
C ARG A 18 -43.46 21.82 24.79
N ALA A 19 -44.27 22.83 24.47
CA ALA A 19 -44.46 23.26 23.07
C ALA A 19 -43.15 23.80 22.46
N ALA A 20 -42.32 24.52 23.23
CA ALA A 20 -41.02 25.00 22.78
C ALA A 20 -40.04 23.84 22.52
N GLU A 21 -40.05 22.81 23.37
CA GLU A 21 -39.22 21.61 23.18
C GLU A 21 -39.69 20.79 21.97
N GLU A 22 -40.99 20.61 21.78
CA GLU A 22 -41.55 19.95 20.59
C GLU A 22 -41.15 20.67 19.29
N ALA A 23 -41.23 22.01 19.28
CA ALA A 23 -40.80 22.81 18.14
C ALA A 23 -39.28 22.72 17.89
N ARG A 24 -38.47 22.55 18.94
CA ARG A 24 -37.02 22.30 18.80
C ARG A 24 -36.75 20.93 18.19
N GLN A 25 -37.43 19.89 18.68
CA GLN A 25 -37.30 18.53 18.16
C GLN A 25 -37.73 18.43 16.69
N ALA A 26 -38.81 19.13 16.31
CA ALA A 26 -39.25 19.19 14.92
C ALA A 26 -38.18 19.82 14.00
N ARG A 27 -37.55 20.91 14.44
CA ARG A 27 -36.44 21.55 13.70
C ARG A 27 -35.21 20.66 13.58
N ILE A 28 -34.86 19.94 14.64
CA ILE A 28 -33.76 18.97 14.60
C ILE A 28 -34.09 17.83 13.63
N SER A 29 -35.31 17.29 13.69
CA SER A 29 -35.75 16.23 12.77
C SER A 29 -35.67 16.69 11.31
N GLU A 30 -36.11 17.92 11.01
CA GLU A 30 -36.04 18.49 9.66
C GLU A 30 -34.60 18.69 9.19
N GLY A 31 -33.73 19.21 10.07
CA GLY A 31 -32.32 19.36 9.77
C GLY A 31 -31.64 18.01 9.53
N MET A 32 -32.00 16.97 10.30
CA MET A 32 -31.48 15.61 10.12
C MET A 32 -31.87 15.05 8.75
N ARG A 33 -33.12 15.24 8.32
CA ARG A 33 -33.57 14.85 6.97
C ARG A 33 -32.80 15.57 5.88
N SER A 34 -32.51 16.85 6.07
CA SER A 34 -31.74 17.65 5.11
C SER A 34 -30.29 17.18 5.00
N ILE A 35 -29.66 16.87 6.15
CA ILE A 35 -28.33 16.24 6.20
C ILE A 35 -28.37 14.91 5.45
N ASP A 36 -29.32 14.03 5.75
CA ASP A 36 -29.41 12.72 5.12
C ASP A 36 -29.62 12.82 3.62
N ALA A 37 -30.52 13.70 3.17
CA ALA A 37 -30.79 13.95 1.76
C ALA A 37 -29.52 14.37 1.01
N ALA A 38 -28.72 15.30 1.56
CA ALA A 38 -27.49 15.78 0.93
C ALA A 38 -26.42 14.69 0.77
N PHE A 39 -26.44 13.68 1.65
CA PHE A 39 -25.46 12.61 1.69
C PHE A 39 -25.91 11.31 0.99
N THR A 40 -27.15 11.22 0.51
CA THR A 40 -27.68 10.05 -0.23
C THR A 40 -26.84 9.63 -1.43
N LYS A 41 -26.17 10.58 -2.08
CA LYS A 41 -25.28 10.34 -3.23
C LYS A 41 -23.99 9.58 -2.89
N PHE A 42 -23.63 9.48 -1.61
CA PHE A 42 -22.48 8.72 -1.14
C PHE A 42 -22.91 7.29 -0.81
N ASP A 43 -23.27 6.57 -1.87
CA ASP A 43 -23.73 5.19 -1.82
C ASP A 43 -22.58 4.20 -2.08
N ASP A 44 -22.88 2.90 -1.99
CA ASP A 44 -21.89 1.85 -2.27
C ASP A 44 -21.27 1.95 -3.67
N PRO A 45 -22.03 2.27 -4.75
CA PRO A 45 -21.47 2.60 -6.06
C PRO A 45 -20.42 3.72 -6.02
N TYR A 46 -20.67 4.84 -5.34
CA TYR A 46 -19.70 5.93 -5.21
C TYR A 46 -18.38 5.45 -4.61
N TYR A 47 -18.44 4.68 -3.53
CA TYR A 47 -17.25 4.14 -2.87
C TYR A 47 -16.53 3.08 -3.71
N SER A 48 -17.28 2.20 -4.38
CA SER A 48 -16.72 1.24 -5.32
C SER A 48 -16.01 1.93 -6.49
N ASN A 49 -16.54 3.04 -6.99
CA ASN A 49 -15.91 3.81 -8.06
C ASN A 49 -14.55 4.39 -7.65
N ILE A 50 -14.39 4.80 -6.38
CA ILE A 50 -13.08 5.24 -5.87
C ILE A 50 -12.06 4.10 -5.90
N ARG A 51 -12.48 2.91 -5.45
CA ARG A 51 -11.63 1.71 -5.49
C ARG A 51 -11.22 1.37 -6.92
N THR A 52 -12.18 1.33 -7.84
CA THR A 52 -11.92 1.06 -9.26
C THR A 52 -11.03 2.12 -9.88
N ALA A 53 -11.30 3.41 -9.64
CA ALA A 53 -10.47 4.50 -10.16
C ALA A 53 -9.03 4.44 -9.67
N TYR A 54 -8.80 4.05 -8.40
CA TYR A 54 -7.45 3.81 -7.89
C TYR A 54 -6.78 2.64 -8.62
N GLN A 55 -7.49 1.52 -8.80
CA GLN A 55 -6.95 0.37 -9.53
C GLN A 55 -6.61 0.73 -10.97
N ASP A 56 -7.51 1.40 -11.70
CA ASP A 56 -7.29 1.82 -13.08
C ASP A 56 -6.11 2.80 -13.22
N TYR A 57 -5.87 3.62 -12.20
CA TYR A 57 -4.72 4.52 -12.14
C TYR A 57 -3.41 3.79 -11.81
N ALA A 58 -3.46 2.86 -10.86
CA ALA A 58 -2.30 2.22 -10.24
C ALA A 58 -1.80 0.99 -11.05
N THR A 59 -2.71 0.14 -11.53
CA THR A 59 -2.39 -1.09 -12.25
C THR A 59 -1.46 -0.88 -13.45
N PRO A 60 -1.69 0.10 -14.37
CA PRO A 60 -0.77 0.30 -15.49
C PRO A 60 0.64 0.74 -15.05
N GLN A 61 0.76 1.47 -13.94
CA GLN A 61 2.07 1.85 -13.40
C GLN A 61 2.82 0.62 -12.85
N LEU A 62 2.11 -0.27 -12.15
CA LEU A 62 2.68 -1.52 -11.66
C LEU A 62 3.16 -2.41 -12.83
N GLU A 63 2.35 -2.54 -13.88
CA GLU A 63 2.67 -3.34 -15.06
C GLU A 63 3.85 -2.78 -15.84
N ASP A 64 3.94 -1.45 -16.01
CA ASP A 64 5.09 -0.80 -16.65
C ASP A 64 6.38 -1.02 -15.85
N GLN A 65 6.34 -0.84 -14.52
CA GLN A 65 7.49 -1.11 -13.67
C GLN A 65 7.93 -2.58 -13.73
N TYR A 66 6.98 -3.52 -13.73
CA TYR A 66 7.26 -4.95 -13.85
C TYR A 66 7.88 -5.30 -15.22
N SER A 67 7.35 -4.74 -16.31
CA SER A 67 7.90 -4.94 -17.66
C SER A 67 9.35 -4.44 -17.75
N LYS A 68 9.63 -3.26 -17.20
CA LYS A 68 11.00 -2.70 -17.11
C LYS A 68 11.91 -3.60 -16.28
N ALA A 69 11.45 -4.09 -15.13
CA ALA A 69 12.21 -5.00 -14.29
C ALA A 69 12.54 -6.33 -15.00
N LYS A 70 11.59 -6.90 -15.76
CA LYS A 70 11.83 -8.10 -16.58
C LYS A 70 12.91 -7.87 -17.64
N GLN A 71 12.84 -6.73 -18.34
CA GLN A 71 13.83 -6.40 -19.37
C GLN A 71 15.22 -6.24 -18.76
N GLN A 72 15.33 -5.52 -17.63
CA GLN A 72 16.60 -5.36 -16.91
C GLN A 72 17.18 -6.69 -16.43
N LEU A 73 16.34 -7.57 -15.88
CA LEU A 73 16.73 -8.91 -15.48
C LEU A 73 17.25 -9.71 -16.68
N ALA A 74 16.51 -9.72 -17.79
CA ALA A 74 16.92 -10.41 -19.02
C ALA A 74 18.27 -9.89 -19.55
N TYR A 75 18.48 -8.57 -19.59
CA TYR A 75 19.75 -7.99 -20.03
C TYR A 75 20.93 -8.36 -19.14
N ALA A 76 20.72 -8.42 -17.83
CA ALA A 76 21.78 -8.80 -16.90
C ALA A 76 22.09 -10.30 -16.96
N LEU A 77 21.07 -11.15 -17.10
CA LEU A 77 21.25 -12.60 -17.30
C LEU A 77 21.98 -12.89 -18.63
N ALA A 78 21.66 -12.14 -19.69
CA ALA A 78 22.35 -12.23 -20.98
C ALA A 78 23.81 -11.77 -20.86
N ARG A 79 24.05 -10.63 -20.21
CA ARG A 79 25.41 -10.10 -19.96
C ARG A 79 26.26 -11.06 -19.12
N GLY A 80 25.64 -11.76 -18.17
CA GLY A 80 26.30 -12.75 -17.33
C GLY A 80 26.48 -14.13 -17.98
N GLY A 81 25.92 -14.37 -19.17
CA GLY A 81 25.98 -15.67 -19.84
C GLY A 81 25.23 -16.79 -19.12
N ILE A 82 24.32 -16.46 -18.20
CA ILE A 82 23.60 -17.42 -17.34
C ILE A 82 22.10 -17.51 -17.67
N SER A 83 21.71 -17.11 -18.88
CA SER A 83 20.30 -16.99 -19.28
C SER A 83 19.50 -18.29 -19.21
N ASP A 84 20.14 -19.43 -19.47
CA ASP A 84 19.50 -20.76 -19.45
C ASP A 84 19.75 -21.53 -18.14
N SER A 85 20.28 -20.87 -17.12
CA SER A 85 20.60 -21.53 -15.84
C SER A 85 19.36 -21.63 -14.94
N THR A 86 19.37 -22.60 -14.01
CA THR A 86 18.38 -22.67 -12.92
C THR A 86 18.30 -21.36 -12.14
N ILE A 87 19.42 -20.65 -12.02
CA ILE A 87 19.50 -19.33 -11.38
C ILE A 87 18.64 -18.31 -12.12
N ALA A 88 18.64 -18.30 -13.46
CA ALA A 88 17.76 -17.42 -14.24
C ALA A 88 16.27 -17.72 -13.97
N GLY A 89 15.90 -19.00 -13.92
CA GLY A 89 14.54 -19.44 -13.60
C GLY A 89 14.09 -18.99 -12.21
N GLU A 90 14.94 -19.17 -11.19
CA GLU A 90 14.68 -18.71 -9.82
C GLU A 90 14.48 -17.19 -9.74
N ARG A 91 15.30 -16.42 -10.46
CA ARG A 91 15.18 -14.95 -10.49
C ARG A 91 13.91 -14.48 -11.17
N GLN A 92 13.53 -15.12 -12.27
CA GLN A 92 12.27 -14.82 -12.95
C GLN A 92 11.06 -15.17 -12.08
N ALA A 93 11.10 -16.30 -11.36
CA ALA A 93 10.07 -16.68 -10.41
C ALA A 93 9.97 -15.71 -9.23
N ALA A 94 11.10 -15.23 -8.71
CA ALA A 94 11.13 -14.21 -7.66
C ALA A 94 10.51 -12.89 -8.12
N LEU A 95 10.81 -12.45 -9.34
CA LEU A 95 10.21 -11.25 -9.94
C LEU A 95 8.69 -11.39 -10.13
N GLN A 96 8.23 -12.56 -10.59
CA GLN A 96 6.79 -12.84 -10.70
C GLN A 96 6.11 -12.78 -9.32
N LYS A 97 6.71 -13.42 -8.31
CA LYS A 97 6.19 -13.40 -6.94
C LYS A 97 6.09 -11.99 -6.38
N GLU A 98 7.11 -11.15 -6.62
CA GLU A 98 7.08 -9.74 -6.18
C GLU A 98 5.96 -8.96 -6.90
N TYR A 99 5.74 -9.20 -8.19
CA TYR A 99 4.59 -8.62 -8.90
C TYR A 99 3.26 -9.05 -8.29
N ASP A 100 3.08 -10.34 -8.00
CA ASP A 100 1.83 -10.85 -7.42
C ASP A 100 1.57 -10.25 -6.03
N ILE A 101 2.60 -10.10 -5.20
CA ILE A 101 2.52 -9.44 -3.88
C ILE A 101 2.13 -7.97 -4.06
N ASN A 102 2.80 -7.25 -4.95
CA ASN A 102 2.54 -5.83 -5.19
C ASN A 102 1.14 -5.60 -5.77
N ARG A 103 0.64 -6.52 -6.59
CA ARG A 103 -0.73 -6.50 -7.10
C ARG A 103 -1.75 -6.70 -5.98
N GLY A 104 -1.48 -7.60 -5.04
CA GLY A 104 -2.29 -7.75 -3.83
C GLY A 104 -2.31 -6.48 -2.98
N ALA A 105 -1.12 -5.91 -2.70
CA ALA A 105 -0.98 -4.68 -1.93
C ALA A 105 -1.71 -3.48 -2.58
N LEU A 106 -1.74 -3.41 -3.92
CA LEU A 106 -2.51 -2.40 -4.66
C LEU A 106 -4.02 -2.55 -4.44
N VAL A 107 -4.53 -3.78 -4.44
CA VAL A 107 -5.96 -4.03 -4.16
C VAL A 107 -6.30 -3.67 -2.71
N ASP A 108 -5.44 -4.03 -1.77
CA ASP A 108 -5.60 -3.67 -0.35
C ASP A 108 -5.59 -2.14 -0.17
N GLU A 109 -4.70 -1.45 -0.87
CA GLU A 109 -4.65 0.01 -0.85
C GLU A 109 -5.90 0.63 -1.49
N ALA A 110 -6.41 0.06 -2.58
CA ALA A 110 -7.68 0.49 -3.16
C ALA A 110 -8.84 0.38 -2.16
N LEU A 111 -8.87 -0.68 -1.34
CA LEU A 111 -9.84 -0.84 -0.25
C LEU A 111 -9.60 0.17 0.89
N ASN A 112 -8.35 0.53 1.18
CA ASN A 112 -8.05 1.58 2.14
C ASN A 112 -8.55 2.94 1.68
N GLN A 113 -8.38 3.28 0.39
CA GLN A 113 -8.91 4.50 -0.21
C GLN A 113 -10.44 4.56 -0.09
N GLU A 114 -11.14 3.45 -0.35
CA GLU A 114 -12.57 3.32 -0.15
C GLU A 114 -12.97 3.61 1.32
N LYS A 115 -12.30 2.97 2.28
CA LYS A 115 -12.55 3.13 3.72
C LYS A 115 -12.27 4.55 4.20
N GLN A 116 -11.21 5.19 3.69
CA GLN A 116 -10.89 6.58 4.01
C GLN A 116 -11.97 7.54 3.52
N ALA A 117 -12.48 7.33 2.30
CA ALA A 117 -13.60 8.11 1.77
C ALA A 117 -14.87 7.94 2.62
N ARG A 118 -15.23 6.70 2.97
CA ARG A 118 -16.36 6.42 3.88
C ARG A 118 -16.18 7.11 5.23
N SER A 119 -14.98 7.04 5.79
CA SER A 119 -14.66 7.65 7.09
C SER A 119 -14.75 9.18 7.03
N ALA A 120 -14.25 9.81 5.96
CA ALA A 120 -14.35 11.25 5.75
C ALA A 120 -15.81 11.72 5.64
N VAL A 121 -16.63 11.00 4.87
CA VAL A 121 -18.06 11.27 4.73
C VAL A 121 -18.78 11.12 6.08
N SER A 122 -18.47 10.06 6.82
CA SER A 122 -19.06 9.80 8.15
C SER A 122 -18.69 10.88 9.17
N ASN A 123 -17.42 11.30 9.20
CA ASN A 123 -16.94 12.33 10.11
C ASN A 123 -17.62 13.68 9.85
N GLU A 124 -17.76 14.04 8.57
CA GLU A 124 -18.41 15.28 8.16
C GLU A 124 -19.90 15.27 8.54
N ARG A 125 -20.60 14.17 8.25
CA ARG A 125 -22.00 13.99 8.67
C ARG A 125 -22.13 14.11 10.20
N SER A 126 -21.26 13.48 10.97
CA SER A 126 -21.30 13.55 12.44
C SER A 126 -21.04 14.97 12.95
N SER A 127 -20.15 15.74 12.30
CA SER A 127 -19.90 17.14 12.63
C SER A 127 -21.15 18.00 12.40
N LEU A 128 -21.82 17.83 11.26
CA LEU A 128 -23.06 18.54 10.92
C LEU A 128 -24.21 18.19 11.87
N VAL A 129 -24.35 16.90 12.22
CA VAL A 129 -25.35 16.46 13.21
C VAL A 129 -25.08 17.09 14.58
N SER A 130 -23.81 17.20 14.99
CA SER A 130 -23.43 17.84 16.25
C SER A 130 -23.76 19.33 16.24
N GLN A 131 -23.48 20.02 15.12
CA GLN A 131 -23.81 21.43 14.93
C GLN A 131 -25.33 21.66 14.94
N LEU A 132 -26.09 20.82 14.25
CA LEU A 132 -27.56 20.89 14.24
C LEU A 132 -28.16 20.65 15.63
N ASN A 133 -27.63 19.69 16.39
CA ASN A 133 -28.10 19.44 17.75
C ASN A 133 -27.79 20.61 18.70
N ALA A 134 -26.72 21.37 18.46
CA ALA A 134 -26.38 22.55 19.23
C ALA A 134 -27.23 23.77 18.84
N SER A 135 -27.39 24.03 17.53
CA SER A 135 -28.08 25.22 17.02
C SER A 135 -29.59 25.08 16.88
N ALA A 136 -30.09 23.85 16.69
CA ALA A 136 -31.47 23.55 16.28
C ALA A 136 -31.95 24.39 15.07
N ASP A 137 -31.02 24.71 14.15
CA ASP A 137 -31.29 25.46 12.92
C ASP A 137 -31.20 24.54 11.69
N PRO A 138 -32.34 24.16 11.08
CA PRO A 138 -32.37 23.29 9.91
C PRO A 138 -31.88 23.98 8.63
N ALA A 139 -32.05 25.31 8.49
CA ALA A 139 -31.66 26.03 7.28
C ALA A 139 -30.13 26.11 7.17
N ALA A 140 -29.46 26.45 8.28
CA ALA A 140 -28.01 26.43 8.37
C ALA A 140 -27.43 25.02 8.12
N ALA A 141 -28.05 23.99 8.71
CA ALA A 141 -27.64 22.60 8.50
C ALA A 141 -27.77 22.16 7.03
N SER A 142 -28.86 22.53 6.34
CA SER A 142 -29.04 22.22 4.91
C SER A 142 -27.96 22.87 4.04
N ALA A 143 -27.67 24.16 4.26
CA ALA A 143 -26.64 24.87 3.51
C ALA A 143 -25.24 24.29 3.74
N ALA A 144 -24.89 24.00 5.00
CA ALA A 144 -23.63 23.39 5.37
C ALA A 144 -23.49 21.97 4.78
N SER A 145 -24.56 21.18 4.81
CA SER A 145 -24.59 19.83 4.22
C SER A 145 -24.37 19.85 2.72
N ALA A 146 -25.01 20.76 1.99
CA ALA A 146 -24.80 20.92 0.56
C ALA A 146 -23.34 21.29 0.23
N ALA A 147 -22.74 22.20 1.01
CA ALA A 147 -21.35 22.60 0.85
C ALA A 147 -20.38 21.44 1.15
N ALA A 148 -20.57 20.73 2.25
CA ALA A 148 -19.80 19.56 2.64
C ALA A 148 -19.87 18.46 1.58
N ALA A 149 -21.08 18.15 1.12
CA ALA A 149 -21.32 17.14 0.12
C ALA A 149 -20.69 17.49 -1.23
N ASN A 150 -20.63 18.77 -1.61
CA ASN A 150 -19.93 19.20 -2.82
C ASN A 150 -18.41 19.05 -2.69
N ASN A 151 -17.82 19.45 -1.56
CA ASN A 151 -16.38 19.31 -1.32
C ASN A 151 -15.92 17.84 -1.31
N LEU A 152 -16.69 16.95 -0.70
CA LEU A 152 -16.38 15.52 -0.64
C LEU A 152 -16.46 14.83 -2.02
N SER A 153 -17.31 15.33 -2.93
CA SER A 153 -17.45 14.75 -4.28
C SER A 153 -16.25 15.05 -5.21
N LEU A 154 -15.43 16.06 -4.87
CA LEU A 154 -14.34 16.54 -5.73
C LEU A 154 -12.98 15.82 -5.53
N ARG A 155 -12.87 14.89 -4.57
CA ARG A 155 -11.61 14.17 -4.30
C ARG A 155 -11.69 12.75 -4.83
N PRO A 156 -10.93 12.47 -5.92
CA PRO A 156 -9.73 11.67 -5.70
C PRO A 156 -8.51 12.28 -6.39
N THR A 157 -7.55 12.75 -5.60
CA THR A 157 -6.16 12.95 -6.04
C THR A 157 -5.38 11.72 -5.61
N PHE A 158 -4.96 10.88 -6.54
CA PHE A 158 -4.15 9.69 -6.23
C PHE A 158 -2.67 10.03 -6.28
N SER A 159 -1.91 9.56 -5.30
CA SER A 159 -0.45 9.62 -5.33
C SER A 159 0.10 8.52 -6.24
N PRO A 160 1.11 8.78 -7.08
CA PRO A 160 1.77 7.76 -7.88
C PRO A 160 2.33 6.62 -7.02
N ILE A 161 2.34 5.40 -7.56
CA ILE A 161 3.00 4.28 -6.89
C ILE A 161 4.51 4.54 -6.90
N GLY A 162 5.17 4.37 -5.75
CA GLY A 162 6.63 4.40 -5.66
C GLY A 162 7.30 3.31 -6.53
N GLN A 163 8.63 3.36 -6.65
CA GLN A 163 9.40 2.31 -7.33
C GLN A 163 9.35 1.01 -6.50
N MET A 164 8.63 0.00 -6.99
CA MET A 164 8.36 -1.25 -6.26
C MET A 164 9.38 -2.37 -6.52
N PHE A 165 10.14 -2.31 -7.63
CA PHE A 165 11.02 -3.42 -8.08
C PHE A 165 12.53 -3.11 -7.98
N THR A 166 12.92 -2.09 -7.21
CA THR A 166 14.33 -1.66 -7.05
C THR A 166 15.22 -2.74 -6.41
N ASN A 167 14.65 -3.64 -5.61
CA ASN A 167 15.40 -4.67 -4.89
C ASN A 167 15.96 -5.77 -5.80
N ILE A 168 15.31 -6.06 -6.94
CA ILE A 168 15.77 -7.11 -7.85
C ILE A 168 17.06 -6.68 -8.56
N ALA A 169 17.14 -5.44 -9.04
CA ALA A 169 18.35 -4.91 -9.66
C ALA A 169 19.54 -4.87 -8.67
N ALA A 170 19.29 -4.53 -7.40
CA ALA A 170 20.31 -4.58 -6.36
C ALA A 170 20.75 -6.02 -6.02
N SER A 171 19.81 -6.97 -5.98
CA SER A 171 20.11 -8.39 -5.76
C SER A 171 20.93 -9.03 -6.90
N LEU A 172 20.81 -8.46 -8.10
CA LEU A 172 21.50 -8.90 -9.32
C LEU A 172 22.95 -8.41 -9.36
N ALA A 173 23.21 -7.20 -8.86
CA ALA A 173 24.58 -6.74 -8.61
C ALA A 173 25.28 -7.60 -7.55
N ALA A 174 24.54 -8.08 -6.54
CA ALA A 174 25.07 -8.96 -5.49
C ALA A 174 25.21 -10.43 -5.92
N SER A 175 24.61 -10.83 -7.05
CA SER A 175 24.66 -12.20 -7.58
C SER A 175 25.31 -12.31 -8.94
N GLN A 176 26.10 -11.30 -9.33
CA GLN A 176 27.20 -11.59 -10.25
C GLN A 176 27.93 -12.80 -9.67
N PRO A 177 28.13 -13.88 -10.44
CA PRO A 177 29.16 -14.80 -10.07
C PRO A 177 30.41 -13.91 -9.98
N THR A 178 30.92 -13.70 -8.78
CA THR A 178 32.35 -13.46 -8.65
C THR A 178 32.93 -14.57 -9.50
N ALA A 179 33.56 -14.19 -10.62
CA ALA A 179 34.35 -15.12 -11.40
C ALA A 179 35.12 -15.87 -10.32
N THR A 180 34.86 -17.17 -10.20
CA THR A 180 35.44 -17.95 -9.11
C THR A 180 36.93 -17.83 -9.35
N ASP A 181 37.59 -16.97 -8.60
CA ASP A 181 39.02 -16.70 -8.61
C ASP A 181 39.74 -17.94 -8.05
N GLY A 182 39.35 -19.15 -8.45
CA GLY A 182 39.89 -20.42 -8.00
C GLY A 182 40.03 -20.60 -6.49
N THR A 183 39.35 -19.80 -5.66
CA THR A 183 39.51 -19.72 -4.19
C THR A 183 38.36 -20.36 -3.43
N GLY A 184 37.22 -20.60 -4.09
CA GLY A 184 36.12 -21.41 -3.53
C GLY A 184 36.50 -22.89 -3.46
N ILE A 185 35.84 -23.64 -2.58
CA ILE A 185 36.14 -25.05 -2.26
C ILE A 185 36.22 -25.94 -3.53
N LEU A 186 35.41 -25.65 -4.55
CA LEU A 186 35.45 -26.34 -5.85
C LEU A 186 36.71 -26.04 -6.70
N GLY A 187 37.25 -24.83 -6.59
CA GLY A 187 38.52 -24.44 -7.23
C GLY A 187 39.76 -25.03 -6.55
N GLN A 188 39.69 -25.29 -5.25
CA GLN A 188 40.73 -26.05 -4.54
C GLN A 188 40.70 -27.53 -4.93
N ILE A 189 39.51 -28.11 -5.15
CA ILE A 189 39.36 -29.51 -5.60
C ILE A 189 39.88 -29.69 -7.04
N ALA A 190 39.74 -28.70 -7.92
CA ALA A 190 40.28 -28.76 -9.28
C ALA A 190 41.81 -28.56 -9.36
N LYS A 191 42.41 -27.83 -8.40
CA LYS A 191 43.87 -27.63 -8.30
C LYS A 191 44.58 -28.74 -7.53
N SER A 192 43.89 -29.39 -6.60
CA SER A 192 44.36 -30.65 -6.03
C SER A 192 44.14 -31.73 -7.08
N ASN A 193 45.21 -32.36 -7.59
CA ASN A 193 45.17 -33.50 -8.50
C ASN A 193 44.55 -34.76 -7.82
N LEU A 194 43.38 -34.62 -7.21
CA LEU A 194 42.71 -35.63 -6.39
C LEU A 194 41.97 -36.66 -7.26
N PHE A 195 41.71 -36.34 -8.53
CA PHE A 195 41.21 -37.27 -9.52
C PHE A 195 42.22 -37.32 -10.68
N GLY A 196 43.17 -38.25 -10.58
CA GLY A 196 44.36 -38.29 -11.42
C GLY A 196 44.08 -38.31 -12.92
N SER A 197 44.76 -37.43 -13.66
CA SER A 197 45.00 -37.62 -15.09
C SER A 197 46.28 -38.43 -15.28
N LYS A 198 46.10 -39.71 -15.58
CA LYS A 198 47.16 -40.56 -16.10
C LYS A 198 47.34 -40.24 -17.58
N THR A 199 48.26 -39.34 -17.90
CA THR A 199 48.82 -39.24 -19.27
C THR A 199 50.33 -39.42 -19.20
N ALA A 200 50.72 -40.69 -19.29
CA ALA A 200 52.04 -41.06 -19.74
C ALA A 200 52.13 -40.78 -21.25
N THR A 201 52.96 -39.83 -21.66
CA THR A 201 53.65 -39.89 -22.96
C THR A 201 54.98 -39.18 -22.81
N GLY A 202 56.07 -39.94 -22.92
CA GLY A 202 57.42 -39.44 -22.74
C GLY A 202 57.90 -38.62 -23.93
N THR A 203 58.81 -37.69 -23.65
CA THR A 203 59.92 -37.36 -24.56
C THR A 203 61.05 -36.83 -23.69
N GLY A 204 62.18 -37.53 -23.70
CA GLY A 204 63.31 -37.20 -22.85
C GLY A 204 64.00 -35.91 -23.27
N ASN A 205 64.56 -35.20 -22.29
CA ASN A 205 65.88 -34.63 -22.45
C ASN A 205 66.62 -34.73 -21.12
N ALA A 206 67.61 -35.61 -21.10
CA ALA A 206 68.55 -35.73 -20.02
C ALA A 206 69.60 -34.63 -20.16
N THR A 207 69.69 -33.76 -19.16
CA THR A 207 70.95 -33.05 -18.88
C THR A 207 71.30 -33.25 -17.42
N ALA A 208 72.22 -34.18 -17.22
CA ALA A 208 73.10 -34.36 -16.07
C ALA A 208 73.75 -33.01 -15.66
N ALA A 209 74.28 -32.74 -14.46
CA ALA A 209 74.77 -33.56 -13.37
C ALA A 209 75.01 -32.68 -12.11
N GLY A 210 74.98 -33.31 -10.93
CA GLY A 210 75.89 -33.04 -9.81
C GLY A 210 75.32 -32.19 -8.67
N SER A 211 75.53 -32.50 -7.39
CA SER A 211 76.02 -33.70 -6.70
C SER A 211 75.71 -33.48 -5.22
N SER A 212 75.04 -34.42 -4.55
CA SER A 212 75.01 -34.48 -3.09
C SER A 212 76.31 -35.11 -2.59
N ARG A 213 76.92 -34.57 -1.54
CA ARG A 213 77.81 -35.33 -0.64
C ARG A 213 78.06 -34.61 0.69
N ILE A 214 77.60 -35.22 1.77
CA ILE A 214 78.24 -35.19 3.09
C ILE A 214 79.22 -36.36 3.11
N VAL A 215 80.52 -36.16 3.41
CA VAL A 215 81.31 -36.93 4.41
C VAL A 215 82.60 -36.15 4.76
N ASN A 216 82.77 -35.86 6.06
CA ASN A 216 83.89 -35.29 6.83
C ASN A 216 84.45 -33.91 6.45
#